data_AF-A0A957M2J5-F1
#
_entry.id   AF-A0A957M2J5-F1
#
_cell.length_a   1.000
_cell.length_b   1.000
_cell.length_c   1.000
_cell.angle_alpha   90.00
_cell.angle_beta   90.00
_cell.angle_gamma   90.00
#
_symmetry.space_group_name_H-M   'P 1'
#
loop_
_entity.id
_entity.type
_entity.pdbx_description
1 polymer ?
#
loop_
_entity_poly.entity_id
_entity_poly.type
_entity_poly.pdbx_seq_one_letter_code
_entity_poly.pdbx_strand_id
1 'polypeptide(L)'
;MAAFLRKRAVGPSVRPNSRQYGHKEIRSVLFSMSHGKCYYCERKLREEDGEVEHFVGVATEPELAFDWPNLYLSCRSCNQAKRRRTYAVNECLDPCNPDVPPEEHLTFDDEYVRPKNNSEAGRKTIQKYRLDRDELDHLRVKQLHRFERFLRMLQEKKRASGNPITKDELAQVARFGRPEHEFSLMFRVYLEALNA
;
A
#
# COMPACT_ATOMS: atom_id res chain seq x y z
N MET A 1 -17.95 -12.79 17.33
CA MET A 1 -17.66 -11.68 18.25
C MET A 1 -17.89 -12.01 19.72
N ALA A 2 -19.14 -12.16 20.19
CA ALA A 2 -19.48 -12.28 21.63
C ALA A 2 -18.70 -13.38 22.41
N ALA A 3 -18.52 -14.57 21.83
CA ALA A 3 -17.77 -15.64 22.48
C ALA A 3 -16.28 -15.32 22.67
N PHE A 4 -15.68 -14.59 21.72
CA PHE A 4 -14.29 -14.15 21.83
C PHE A 4 -14.13 -13.10 22.92
N LEU A 5 -15.00 -12.07 22.93
CA LEU A 5 -14.96 -11.00 23.93
C LEU A 5 -15.15 -11.53 25.36
N ARG A 6 -16.07 -12.49 25.58
CA ARG A 6 -16.22 -13.16 26.88
C ARG A 6 -14.94 -13.86 27.35
N LYS A 7 -14.27 -14.61 26.47
CA LYS A 7 -13.00 -15.27 26.82
C LYS A 7 -11.91 -14.25 27.14
N ARG A 8 -11.91 -13.13 26.42
CA ARG A 8 -10.92 -12.07 26.59
C ARG A 8 -11.12 -11.24 27.86
N ALA A 9 -12.36 -11.08 28.31
CA ALA A 9 -12.67 -10.46 29.60
C ALA A 9 -12.02 -11.20 30.78
N VAL A 10 -11.88 -12.53 30.67
CA VAL A 10 -11.22 -13.38 31.67
C VAL A 10 -9.70 -13.49 31.41
N GLY A 11 -9.29 -13.54 30.13
CA GLY A 11 -7.89 -13.63 29.72
C GLY A 11 -7.50 -12.54 28.73
N PRO A 12 -6.90 -11.42 29.15
CA PRO A 12 -6.58 -10.28 28.28
C PRO A 12 -5.66 -10.63 27.09
N SER A 13 -4.86 -11.70 27.22
CA SER A 13 -3.96 -12.21 26.18
C SER A 13 -4.65 -13.10 25.13
N VAL A 14 -5.92 -13.46 25.31
CA VAL A 14 -6.67 -14.32 24.39
C VAL A 14 -6.73 -13.67 23.01
N ARG A 15 -6.35 -14.46 21.99
CA ARG A 15 -6.36 -14.07 20.58
C ARG A 15 -7.66 -14.51 19.90
N PRO A 16 -8.16 -13.74 18.91
CA PRO A 16 -9.26 -14.17 18.07
C PRO A 16 -8.85 -15.38 17.24
N ASN A 17 -9.81 -16.23 16.87
CA ASN A 17 -9.54 -17.39 16.04
C ASN A 17 -9.25 -16.94 14.59
N SER A 18 -8.01 -17.16 14.14
CA SER A 18 -7.57 -16.81 12.79
C SER A 18 -8.32 -17.52 11.69
N ARG A 19 -8.95 -18.68 11.95
CA ARG A 19 -9.79 -19.36 10.95
C ARG A 19 -11.06 -18.57 10.62
N GLN A 20 -11.48 -17.66 11.50
CA GLN A 20 -12.68 -16.85 11.27
C GLN A 20 -12.38 -15.62 10.41
N TYR A 21 -11.39 -14.80 10.78
CA TYR A 21 -11.04 -13.60 10.02
C TYR A 21 -10.05 -13.86 8.87
N GLY A 22 -9.30 -14.97 8.93
CA GLY A 22 -8.33 -15.39 7.91
C GLY A 22 -8.85 -16.52 7.03
N HIS A 23 -10.17 -16.73 6.95
CA HIS A 23 -10.77 -17.73 6.07
C HIS A 23 -10.38 -17.47 4.60
N LYS A 24 -10.29 -18.54 3.80
CA LYS A 24 -9.86 -18.45 2.39
C LYS A 24 -10.68 -17.46 1.56
N GLU A 25 -11.99 -17.38 1.80
CA GLU A 25 -12.89 -16.47 1.09
C GLU A 25 -12.63 -15.01 1.46
N ILE A 26 -12.43 -14.71 2.74
CA ILE A 26 -12.07 -13.36 3.19
C ILE A 26 -10.74 -12.95 2.57
N ARG A 27 -9.74 -13.85 2.59
CA ARG A 27 -8.43 -13.61 1.98
C ARG A 27 -8.55 -13.30 0.49
N SER A 28 -9.34 -14.09 -0.24
CA SER A 28 -9.54 -13.93 -1.67
C SER A 28 -10.22 -12.60 -2.01
N VAL A 29 -11.24 -12.21 -1.26
CA VAL A 29 -11.90 -10.90 -1.41
C VAL A 29 -10.92 -9.76 -1.12
N LEU A 30 -10.17 -9.83 -0.02
CA LEU A 30 -9.17 -8.81 0.33
C LEU A 30 -8.05 -8.71 -0.73
N PHE A 31 -7.66 -9.84 -1.33
CA PHE A 31 -6.71 -9.88 -2.44
C PHE A 31 -7.25 -9.23 -3.71
N SER A 32 -8.50 -9.51 -4.08
CA SER A 32 -9.14 -8.82 -5.21
C SER A 32 -9.27 -7.32 -4.97
N MET A 33 -9.73 -6.91 -3.78
CA MET A 33 -9.89 -5.49 -3.43
C MET A 33 -8.58 -4.71 -3.42
N SER A 34 -7.47 -5.36 -3.04
CA SER A 34 -6.16 -4.72 -3.06
C SER A 34 -5.46 -4.79 -4.40
N HIS A 35 -6.13 -5.30 -5.44
CA HIS A 35 -5.56 -5.61 -6.75
C HIS A 35 -4.32 -6.53 -6.68
N GLY A 36 -4.33 -7.46 -5.73
CA GLY A 36 -3.22 -8.35 -5.45
C GLY A 36 -1.99 -7.64 -4.87
N LYS A 37 -2.17 -6.46 -4.26
CA LYS A 37 -1.08 -5.70 -3.63
C LYS A 37 -1.20 -5.72 -2.12
N CYS A 38 -0.09 -5.42 -1.45
CA CYS A 38 -0.12 -5.05 -0.04
C CYS A 38 -0.74 -3.64 0.10
N TYR A 39 -1.76 -3.48 0.95
CA TYR A 39 -2.40 -2.17 1.20
C TYR A 39 -1.43 -1.09 1.68
N TYR A 40 -0.36 -1.46 2.39
CA TYR A 40 0.57 -0.49 2.97
C TYR A 40 1.70 -0.09 2.03
N CYS A 41 2.31 -1.05 1.34
CA CYS A 41 3.53 -0.79 0.55
C CYS A 41 3.34 -0.93 -0.95
N GLU A 42 2.15 -1.30 -1.41
CA GLU A 42 1.81 -1.48 -2.82
C GLU A 42 2.64 -2.49 -3.63
N ARG A 43 3.53 -3.26 -2.99
CA ARG A 43 4.17 -4.39 -3.70
C ARG A 43 3.10 -5.39 -4.13
N LYS A 44 3.23 -5.96 -5.32
CA LYS A 44 2.43 -7.11 -5.73
C LYS A 44 2.74 -8.33 -4.87
N LEU A 45 1.72 -9.12 -4.62
CA LEU A 45 1.73 -10.35 -3.84
C LEU A 45 1.15 -11.47 -4.69
N ARG A 46 1.60 -12.69 -4.42
CA ARG A 46 0.79 -13.87 -4.73
C ARG A 46 -0.23 -14.05 -3.61
N GLU A 47 -1.36 -14.67 -3.89
CA GLU A 47 -2.47 -14.79 -2.94
C GLU A 47 -2.05 -15.55 -1.66
N GLU A 48 -1.15 -16.52 -1.80
CA GLU A 48 -0.55 -17.27 -0.69
C GLU A 48 0.39 -16.43 0.19
N ASP A 49 1.00 -15.36 -0.34
CA ASP A 49 1.97 -14.52 0.38
C ASP A 49 1.29 -13.41 1.21
N GLY A 50 0.00 -13.16 0.96
CA GLY A 50 -0.78 -12.17 1.69
C GLY A 50 -1.18 -12.65 3.09
N GLU A 51 -1.28 -11.75 4.04
CA GLU A 51 -1.78 -12.01 5.40
C GLU A 51 -2.96 -11.08 5.69
N VAL A 52 -4.00 -11.59 6.37
CA VAL A 52 -5.06 -10.73 6.90
C VAL A 52 -4.53 -10.05 8.15
N GLU A 53 -4.40 -8.73 8.09
CA GLU A 53 -3.92 -7.89 9.17
C GLU A 53 -5.05 -7.00 9.69
N HIS A 54 -5.12 -6.85 11.01
CA HIS A 54 -6.02 -5.89 11.63
C HIS A 54 -5.45 -4.48 11.54
N PHE A 55 -6.17 -3.50 11.00
CA PHE A 55 -5.72 -2.11 10.96
C PHE A 55 -5.50 -1.58 12.38
N VAL A 56 -6.55 -1.49 13.19
CA VAL A 56 -6.50 -1.34 14.64
C VAL A 56 -6.22 -2.71 15.27
N GLY A 57 -5.09 -2.80 15.97
CA GLY A 57 -4.65 -4.06 16.56
C GLY A 57 -5.61 -4.55 17.63
N VAL A 58 -5.92 -5.84 17.61
CA VAL A 58 -6.80 -6.52 18.58
C VAL A 58 -6.38 -6.25 20.03
N ALA A 59 -5.08 -6.08 20.31
CA ALA A 59 -4.57 -5.73 21.64
C ALA A 59 -5.15 -4.41 22.19
N THR A 60 -5.37 -3.44 21.30
CA THR A 60 -5.91 -2.12 21.59
C THR A 60 -7.43 -2.15 21.59
N GLU A 61 -8.03 -2.61 20.49
CA GLU A 61 -9.49 -2.65 20.30
C GLU A 61 -9.94 -4.07 19.94
N PRO A 62 -10.25 -4.92 20.93
CA PRO A 62 -10.67 -6.29 20.67
C PRO A 62 -12.06 -6.38 20.01
N GLU A 63 -12.91 -5.39 20.23
CA GLU A 63 -14.23 -5.27 19.59
C GLU A 63 -14.11 -5.29 18.05
N LEU A 64 -13.01 -4.77 17.49
CA LEU A 64 -12.80 -4.69 16.04
C LEU A 64 -12.20 -5.96 15.41
N ALA A 65 -12.07 -7.05 16.16
CA ALA A 65 -11.29 -8.23 15.74
C ALA A 65 -11.87 -8.98 14.52
N PHE A 66 -13.16 -8.78 14.21
CA PHE A 66 -13.83 -9.40 13.06
C PHE A 66 -14.53 -8.35 12.18
N ASP A 67 -14.26 -7.07 12.40
CA ASP A 67 -14.92 -5.99 11.69
C ASP A 67 -14.29 -5.82 10.32
N TRP A 68 -15.10 -5.90 9.27
CA TRP A 68 -14.64 -5.86 7.88
C TRP A 68 -13.77 -4.63 7.55
N PRO A 69 -14.15 -3.40 7.94
CA PRO A 69 -13.33 -2.21 7.69
C PRO A 69 -11.97 -2.22 8.41
N ASN A 70 -11.78 -3.14 9.36
CA ASN A 70 -10.55 -3.30 10.13
C ASN A 70 -9.63 -4.42 9.59
N LEU A 71 -9.98 -5.11 8.49
CA LEU A 71 -9.19 -6.22 7.95
C LEU A 71 -8.58 -5.87 6.59
N TYR A 72 -7.24 -5.86 6.50
CA TYR A 72 -6.51 -5.55 5.26
C TYR A 72 -5.59 -6.68 4.83
N LEU A 73 -5.31 -6.74 3.52
CA LEU A 73 -4.25 -7.58 2.98
C LEU A 73 -2.87 -6.92 3.18
N SER A 74 -2.01 -7.56 3.97
CA SER A 74 -0.64 -7.12 4.20
C SER A 74 0.37 -8.15 3.71
N CYS A 75 1.52 -7.70 3.23
CA CYS A 75 2.69 -8.58 3.16
C CYS A 75 3.24 -8.84 4.57
N ARG A 76 3.96 -9.95 4.72
CA ARG A 76 4.57 -10.35 5.99
C ARG A 76 5.48 -9.27 6.60
N SER A 77 6.28 -8.57 5.79
CA SER A 77 7.18 -7.51 6.26
C SER A 77 6.41 -6.31 6.85
N CYS A 78 5.35 -5.85 6.18
CA CYS A 78 4.53 -4.74 6.67
C CYS A 78 3.74 -5.11 7.92
N ASN A 79 3.21 -6.34 7.99
CA ASN A 79 2.56 -6.84 9.20
C ASN A 79 3.53 -6.84 10.39
N GLN A 80 4.74 -7.37 10.21
CA GLN A 80 5.75 -7.38 11.26
C GLN A 80 6.20 -5.97 11.66
N ALA A 81 6.38 -5.05 10.71
CA ALA A 81 6.75 -3.67 11.00
C ALA A 81 5.72 -3.00 11.92
N LYS A 82 4.42 -3.16 11.62
CA LYS A 82 3.31 -2.63 12.43
C LYS A 82 3.36 -3.09 13.90
N ARG A 83 3.84 -4.31 14.18
CA ARG A 83 3.95 -4.85 15.54
C ARG A 83 4.97 -4.12 16.42
N ARG A 84 5.90 -3.34 15.83
CA ARG A 84 6.93 -2.59 16.56
C ARG A 84 6.37 -1.39 17.36
N ARG A 85 5.06 -1.10 17.25
CA ARG A 85 4.32 -0.08 18.03
C ARG A 85 4.96 1.32 18.05
N THR A 86 5.65 1.69 16.97
CA THR A 86 6.37 2.97 16.87
C THR A 86 5.43 4.19 16.97
N TYR A 87 4.23 4.09 16.39
CA TYR A 87 3.16 5.09 16.49
C TYR A 87 1.80 4.39 16.63
N ALA A 88 0.80 5.06 17.18
CA ALA A 88 -0.57 4.56 17.13
C ALA A 88 -1.08 4.57 15.67
N VAL A 89 -2.05 3.71 15.36
CA VAL A 89 -2.54 3.55 13.97
C VAL A 89 -3.32 4.76 13.48
N ASN A 90 -4.02 5.44 14.39
CA ASN A 90 -4.78 6.67 14.15
C ASN A 90 -3.91 7.92 13.96
N GLU A 91 -2.61 7.82 14.23
CA GLU A 91 -1.64 8.88 13.90
C GLU A 91 -1.02 8.68 12.50
N CYS A 92 -1.38 7.59 11.81
CA CYS A 92 -0.89 7.23 10.50
C CYS A 92 -2.05 7.22 9.50
N LEU A 93 -1.69 7.17 8.22
CA LEU A 93 -2.65 7.08 7.13
C LEU A 93 -3.29 5.69 7.12
N ASP A 94 -4.61 5.68 6.97
CA ASP A 94 -5.36 4.48 6.63
C ASP A 94 -5.42 4.38 5.09
N PRO A 95 -4.84 3.34 4.47
CA PRO A 95 -4.86 3.18 3.02
C PRO A 95 -6.28 3.00 2.43
N CYS A 96 -7.28 2.73 3.27
CA CYS A 96 -8.67 2.55 2.88
C CYS A 96 -9.58 3.74 3.24
N ASN A 97 -9.03 4.81 3.84
CA ASN A 97 -9.81 5.99 4.18
C ASN A 97 -9.91 6.95 2.97
N PRO A 98 -11.11 7.15 2.39
CA PRO A 98 -11.27 8.02 1.22
C PRO A 98 -11.09 9.52 1.54
N ASP A 99 -11.24 9.92 2.81
CA ASP A 99 -11.20 11.32 3.22
C ASP A 99 -9.76 11.83 3.44
N VAL A 100 -8.78 10.93 3.53
CA VAL A 100 -7.37 11.25 3.80
C VAL A 100 -6.48 10.52 2.78
N PRO A 101 -6.46 10.97 1.52
CA PRO A 101 -5.78 10.27 0.44
C PRO A 101 -4.25 10.28 0.63
N PRO A 102 -3.55 9.14 0.43
CA PRO A 102 -2.10 9.07 0.65
C PRO A 102 -1.26 10.07 -0.16
N GLU A 103 -1.67 10.42 -1.38
CA GLU A 103 -1.01 11.41 -2.28
C GLU A 103 -0.94 12.84 -1.74
N GLU A 104 -1.74 13.19 -0.74
CA GLU A 104 -1.64 14.49 -0.06
C GLU A 104 -0.53 14.50 1.00
N HIS A 105 -0.11 13.32 1.45
CA HIS A 105 0.79 13.16 2.58
C HIS A 105 2.11 12.46 2.24
N LEU A 106 2.15 11.73 1.13
CA LEU A 106 3.31 10.98 0.65
C LEU A 106 3.71 11.47 -0.74
N THR A 107 5.01 11.58 -0.95
CA THR A 107 5.64 11.86 -2.24
C THR A 107 6.85 10.94 -2.42
N PHE A 108 7.50 11.04 -3.58
CA PHE A 108 8.67 10.23 -3.91
C PHE A 108 9.77 11.12 -4.48
N ASP A 109 11.00 10.81 -4.09
CA ASP A 109 12.25 11.34 -4.62
C ASP A 109 13.00 10.13 -5.17
N ASP A 110 12.98 9.96 -6.49
CA ASP A 110 13.31 8.70 -7.18
C ASP A 110 12.53 7.49 -6.58
N GLU A 111 13.22 6.45 -6.12
CA GLU A 111 12.60 5.31 -5.44
C GLU A 111 12.25 5.56 -3.97
N TYR A 112 12.67 6.68 -3.39
CA TYR A 112 12.56 6.92 -1.95
C TYR A 112 11.24 7.59 -1.60
N VAL A 113 10.46 6.94 -0.74
CA VAL A 113 9.23 7.53 -0.20
C VAL A 113 9.55 8.65 0.80
N ARG A 114 8.87 9.78 0.68
CA ARG A 114 9.06 10.97 1.52
C ARG A 114 7.72 11.51 2.03
N PRO A 115 7.67 12.17 3.19
CA PRO A 115 6.50 12.96 3.57
C PRO A 115 6.35 14.16 2.62
N LYS A 116 5.17 14.32 2.03
CA LYS A 116 4.85 15.49 1.18
C LYS A 116 4.65 16.71 2.07
N ASN A 117 5.23 17.86 1.72
CA ASN A 117 5.04 19.14 2.42
C ASN A 117 5.21 19.05 3.95
N ASN A 118 6.20 18.29 4.44
CA ASN A 118 6.42 18.04 5.88
C ASN A 118 5.23 17.41 6.63
N SER A 119 4.37 16.68 5.92
CA SER A 119 3.22 15.95 6.49
C SER A 119 3.65 15.02 7.63
N GLU A 120 3.16 15.31 8.84
CA GLU A 120 3.45 14.49 10.01
C GLU A 120 2.81 13.10 9.89
N ALA A 121 1.57 13.02 9.40
CA ALA A 121 0.89 11.75 9.15
C ALA A 121 1.66 10.89 8.13
N GLY A 122 2.19 11.51 7.07
CA GLY A 122 3.05 10.84 6.09
C GLY A 122 4.33 10.30 6.73
N ARG A 123 5.03 11.12 7.52
CA ARG A 123 6.25 10.74 8.25
C ARG A 123 6.00 9.58 9.21
N LYS A 124 4.94 9.65 10.02
CA LYS A 124 4.56 8.59 10.97
C LYS A 124 4.20 7.31 10.24
N THR A 125 3.51 7.40 9.11
CA THR A 125 3.15 6.24 8.26
C THR A 125 4.40 5.55 7.71
N ILE A 126 5.33 6.31 7.11
CA ILE A 126 6.59 5.75 6.59
C ILE A 126 7.34 5.00 7.69
N GLN A 127 7.49 5.63 8.86
CA GLN A 127 8.24 5.05 9.99
C GLN A 127 7.54 3.84 10.61
N LYS A 128 6.21 3.89 10.79
CA LYS A 128 5.42 2.81 11.39
C LYS A 128 5.42 1.55 10.53
N TYR A 129 5.24 1.69 9.23
CA TYR A 129 5.15 0.57 8.29
C TYR A 129 6.50 0.25 7.62
N ARG A 130 7.55 1.01 7.95
CA ARG A 130 8.90 0.88 7.36
C ARG A 130 8.82 0.87 5.84
N LEU A 131 8.13 1.88 5.29
CA LEU A 131 7.95 2.02 3.84
C LEU A 131 9.25 2.43 3.13
N ASP A 132 10.25 2.85 3.89
CA ASP A 132 11.60 3.28 3.54
C ASP A 132 12.66 2.18 3.77
N ARG A 133 12.25 0.91 3.83
CA ARG A 133 13.21 -0.19 3.95
C ARG A 133 13.84 -0.50 2.59
N ASP A 134 15.11 -0.86 2.60
CA ASP A 134 15.92 -1.13 1.39
C ASP A 134 15.20 -2.05 0.40
N GLU A 135 14.57 -3.13 0.87
CA GLU A 135 13.80 -4.04 0.01
C GLU A 135 12.77 -3.32 -0.88
N LEU A 136 12.04 -2.34 -0.33
CA LEU A 136 11.05 -1.60 -1.09
C LEU A 136 11.68 -0.62 -2.07
N ASP A 137 12.78 0.04 -1.69
CA ASP A 137 13.48 0.97 -2.56
C ASP A 137 14.05 0.21 -3.79
N HIS A 138 14.62 -0.99 -3.57
CA HIS A 138 15.06 -1.87 -4.67
C HIS A 138 13.91 -2.30 -5.60
N LEU A 139 12.71 -2.53 -5.07
CA LEU A 139 11.55 -2.88 -5.88
C LEU A 139 11.01 -1.67 -6.65
N ARG A 140 10.96 -0.49 -6.02
CA ARG A 140 10.54 0.76 -6.65
C ARG A 140 11.48 1.18 -7.77
N VAL A 141 12.80 1.17 -7.55
CA VAL A 141 13.78 1.55 -8.58
C VAL A 141 13.69 0.62 -9.80
N LYS A 142 13.40 -0.67 -9.61
CA LYS A 142 13.16 -1.61 -10.71
C LYS A 142 11.96 -1.21 -11.56
N GLN A 143 10.88 -0.72 -10.95
CA GLN A 143 9.72 -0.21 -11.69
C GLN A 143 9.99 1.16 -12.30
N LEU A 144 10.71 2.03 -11.60
CA LEU A 144 11.12 3.34 -12.10
C LEU A 144 11.95 3.19 -13.38
N HIS A 145 12.95 2.30 -13.40
CA HIS A 145 13.72 1.99 -14.61
C HIS A 145 12.86 1.47 -15.78
N ARG A 146 11.76 0.75 -15.50
CA ARG A 146 10.81 0.32 -16.55
C ARG A 146 10.04 1.51 -17.10
N PHE A 147 9.55 2.37 -16.21
CA PHE A 147 8.83 3.59 -16.56
C PHE A 147 9.72 4.54 -17.39
N GLU A 148 10.91 4.86 -16.92
CA GLU A 148 11.86 5.73 -17.62
C GLU A 148 12.27 5.19 -18.97
N ARG A 149 12.56 3.88 -19.08
CA ARG A 149 12.89 3.26 -20.36
C ARG A 149 11.74 3.41 -21.35
N PHE A 150 10.50 3.26 -20.89
CA PHE A 150 9.33 3.46 -21.73
C PHE A 150 9.22 4.91 -22.20
N LEU A 151 9.42 5.89 -21.30
CA LEU A 151 9.47 7.31 -21.67
C LEU A 151 10.60 7.63 -22.67
N ARG A 152 11.81 7.10 -22.44
CA ARG A 152 12.96 7.26 -23.34
C ARG A 152 12.65 6.73 -24.75
N MET A 153 12.06 5.54 -24.86
CA MET A 153 11.65 4.98 -26.16
C MET A 153 10.65 5.88 -26.90
N LEU A 154 9.67 6.45 -26.18
CA LEU A 154 8.69 7.37 -26.79
C LEU A 154 9.35 8.68 -27.26
N GLN A 155 10.28 9.22 -26.47
CA GLN A 155 11.03 10.42 -26.83
C GLN A 155 11.92 10.18 -28.07
N GLU A 156 12.62 9.05 -28.12
CA GLU A 156 13.46 8.65 -29.25
C GLU A 156 12.63 8.45 -30.53
N LYS A 157 11.49 7.76 -30.44
CA LYS A 157 10.55 7.59 -31.56
C LYS A 157 10.08 8.94 -32.10
N LYS A 158 9.67 9.85 -31.23
CA LYS A 158 9.24 11.21 -31.62
C LYS A 158 10.36 11.98 -32.30
N ARG A 159 11.60 11.90 -31.80
CA ARG A 159 12.77 12.54 -32.41
C ARG A 159 13.14 11.95 -33.78
N ALA A 160 13.12 10.63 -33.91
CA ALA A 160 13.54 9.94 -35.13
C ALA A 160 12.52 10.05 -36.27
N SER A 161 11.22 9.98 -35.96
CA SER A 161 10.15 9.97 -36.98
C SER A 161 9.40 11.30 -37.14
N GLY A 162 9.54 12.23 -36.20
CA GLY A 162 8.71 13.45 -36.12
C GLY A 162 7.25 13.18 -35.74
N ASN A 163 6.83 11.91 -35.67
CA ASN A 163 5.46 11.55 -35.35
C ASN A 163 5.11 11.92 -33.90
N PRO A 164 3.89 12.45 -33.67
CA PRO A 164 3.43 12.70 -32.31
C PRO A 164 3.25 11.40 -31.53
N ILE A 165 3.38 11.49 -30.21
CA ILE A 165 3.04 10.40 -29.30
C ILE A 165 1.53 10.13 -29.41
N THR A 166 1.16 8.87 -29.62
CA THR A 166 -0.25 8.48 -29.82
C THR A 166 -1.01 8.43 -28.50
N LYS A 167 -2.35 8.43 -28.59
CA LYS A 167 -3.21 8.23 -27.40
C LYS A 167 -2.95 6.89 -26.71
N ASP A 168 -2.67 5.84 -27.48
CA ASP A 168 -2.38 4.50 -26.93
C ASP A 168 -1.04 4.45 -26.20
N GLU A 169 -0.04 5.21 -26.67
CA GLU A 169 1.26 5.34 -26.00
C GLU A 169 1.12 6.11 -24.69
N LEU A 170 0.37 7.22 -24.69
CA LEU A 170 0.04 7.94 -23.45
C LEU A 170 -0.74 7.06 -22.48
N ALA A 171 -1.70 6.27 -22.97
CA ALA A 171 -2.45 5.33 -22.15
C ALA A 171 -1.55 4.25 -21.52
N GLN A 172 -0.48 3.82 -22.21
CA GLN A 172 0.51 2.89 -21.65
C GLN A 172 1.36 3.54 -20.56
N VAL A 173 1.76 4.80 -20.71
CA VAL A 173 2.46 5.56 -19.65
C VAL A 173 1.54 5.71 -18.43
N ALA A 174 0.27 6.08 -18.64
CA ALA A 174 -0.71 6.24 -17.58
C ALA A 174 -1.04 4.93 -16.83
N ARG A 175 -0.79 3.74 -17.41
CA ARG A 175 -1.00 2.45 -16.73
C ARG A 175 -0.17 2.28 -15.47
N PHE A 176 0.99 2.93 -15.38
CA PHE A 176 1.85 2.87 -14.19
C PHE A 176 1.19 3.49 -12.96
N GLY A 177 0.33 4.51 -13.14
CA GLY A 177 -0.40 5.16 -12.05
C GLY A 177 -1.74 4.50 -11.70
N ARG A 178 -2.12 3.40 -12.37
CA ARG A 178 -3.40 2.73 -12.09
C ARG A 178 -3.37 1.91 -10.81
N PRO A 179 -4.50 1.75 -10.09
CA PRO A 179 -4.56 1.00 -8.83
C PRO A 179 -4.04 -0.44 -8.90
N GLU A 180 -4.03 -1.09 -10.07
CA GLU A 180 -3.51 -2.45 -10.24
C GLU A 180 -1.98 -2.53 -10.40
N HIS A 181 -1.34 -1.39 -10.68
CA HIS A 181 0.10 -1.33 -10.83
C HIS A 181 0.77 -1.32 -9.46
N GLU A 182 1.92 -1.99 -9.34
CA GLU A 182 2.70 -1.91 -8.12
C GLU A 182 3.29 -0.51 -7.96
N PHE A 183 3.30 0.01 -6.73
CA PHE A 183 3.74 1.38 -6.42
C PHE A 183 3.00 2.45 -7.25
N SER A 184 1.70 2.24 -7.49
CA SER A 184 0.89 3.13 -8.33
C SER A 184 0.89 4.58 -7.82
N LEU A 185 0.93 4.80 -6.51
CA LEU A 185 1.04 6.15 -5.95
C LEU A 185 2.32 6.88 -6.41
N MET A 186 3.47 6.19 -6.43
CA MET A 186 4.74 6.76 -6.90
C MET A 186 4.62 7.25 -8.34
N PHE A 187 3.99 6.45 -9.21
CA PHE A 187 3.80 6.84 -10.60
C PHE A 187 2.73 7.90 -10.78
N ARG A 188 1.68 7.95 -9.95
CA ARG A 188 0.74 9.08 -9.97
C ARG A 188 1.45 10.40 -9.70
N VAL A 189 2.35 10.45 -8.71
CA VAL A 189 3.19 11.62 -8.43
C VAL A 189 4.05 12.02 -9.64
N TYR A 190 4.69 11.05 -10.30
CA TYR A 190 5.48 11.35 -11.50
C TYR A 190 4.63 11.81 -12.70
N LEU A 191 3.47 11.21 -12.90
CA LEU A 191 2.55 11.58 -13.98
C LEU A 191 1.98 12.99 -13.76
N GLU A 192 1.69 13.37 -12.51
CA GLU A 192 1.30 14.73 -12.16
C GLU A 192 2.41 15.73 -12.51
N ALA A 193 3.66 15.43 -12.14
CA ALA A 193 4.81 16.28 -12.45
C ALA A 193 5.10 16.41 -13.96
N LEU A 194 4.80 15.38 -14.77
CA LEU A 194 4.94 15.43 -16.23
C LEU A 194 3.85 16.27 -16.91
N ASN A 195 2.73 16.49 -16.24
CA ASN A 195 1.58 17.26 -16.75
C ASN A 195 1.51 18.69 -16.19
N ALA A 196 2.34 19.02 -15.19
CA ALA A 196 2.48 20.35 -14.61
C ALA A 196 3.33 21.26 -15.49
#